data_AF-A8MHG8-F1
#
_entry.id   AF-A8MHG8-F1
#
_cell.length_a   1.000
_cell.length_b   1.000
_cell.length_c   1.000
_cell.angle_alpha   90.00
_cell.angle_beta   90.00
_cell.angle_gamma   90.00
#
_symmetry.space_group_name_H-M   'P 1'
#
loop_
_entity.id
_entity.type
_entity.pdbx_description
1 polymer ?
#
loop_
_entity_poly.entity_id
_entity_poly.type
_entity_poly.pdbx_seq_one_letter_code
_entity_poly.pdbx_strand_id
1 'polypeptide(L)'
;MESQAILFVLIACMVLLLLITIYIIKDFKYREKNREQIYRQKSEYSYRENKMAENRILLERIKQLEYEIIELKRNNSRVIKENLSDEILSDEMDMDENEFKNILNYKIFKDKNKDILDLYDKGFPKESIAKNLNRSIREVEMVINLIR
;
A
#
# COMPACT_ATOMS: atom_id res chain seq x y z
N MET A 1 73.91 -30.25 -48.74
CA MET A 1 73.66 -29.96 -47.31
C MET A 1 73.06 -28.57 -47.10
N GLU A 2 73.57 -27.54 -47.77
CA GLU A 2 73.07 -26.16 -47.66
C GLU A 2 71.57 -26.00 -48.01
N SER A 3 71.09 -26.64 -49.08
CA SER A 3 69.66 -26.58 -49.46
C SER A 3 68.73 -27.22 -48.42
N GLN A 4 69.18 -28.25 -47.70
CA GLN A 4 68.40 -28.85 -46.62
C GLN A 4 68.36 -27.94 -45.39
N ALA A 5 69.49 -27.29 -45.06
CA ALA A 5 69.54 -26.30 -43.98
C ALA A 5 68.59 -25.12 -44.23
N ILE A 6 68.53 -24.60 -45.47
CA ILE A 6 67.60 -23.53 -45.86
C ILE A 6 66.14 -23.97 -45.69
N LEU A 7 65.82 -25.21 -46.07
CA LEU A 7 64.46 -25.77 -45.94
C LEU A 7 64.05 -25.92 -44.47
N PHE A 8 64.96 -26.36 -43.59
CA PHE A 8 64.68 -26.41 -42.15
C PHE A 8 64.45 -25.03 -41.53
N VAL A 9 65.22 -24.01 -41.93
CA VAL A 9 65.02 -22.63 -41.47
C VAL A 9 63.66 -22.10 -41.91
N LEU A 10 63.24 -22.35 -43.14
CA LEU A 10 61.91 -21.94 -43.64
C LEU A 10 60.77 -22.62 -42.87
N ILE A 11 60.88 -23.92 -42.59
CA ILE A 11 59.89 -24.64 -41.78
C ILE A 11 59.84 -24.07 -40.36
N ALA A 12 60.99 -23.81 -39.74
CA ALA A 12 61.04 -23.22 -38.40
C ALA A 12 60.39 -21.83 -38.37
N CYS A 13 60.64 -20.98 -39.38
CA CYS A 13 59.98 -19.68 -39.51
C CYS A 13 58.46 -19.80 -39.66
N MET A 14 57.96 -20.76 -40.46
CA MET A 14 56.53 -20.98 -40.64
C MET A 14 55.84 -21.44 -39.35
N VAL A 15 56.48 -22.35 -38.60
CA VAL A 15 55.97 -22.78 -37.29
C VAL A 15 55.95 -21.61 -36.30
N LEU A 16 56.98 -20.77 -36.30
CA LEU A 16 57.06 -19.61 -35.41
C LEU A 16 55.96 -18.58 -35.73
N LEU A 17 55.70 -18.30 -37.02
CA LEU A 17 54.59 -17.46 -37.45
C LEU A 17 53.21 -18.03 -37.04
N LEU A 18 53.03 -19.33 -37.14
CA LEU A 18 51.80 -20.00 -36.67
C LEU A 18 51.60 -19.84 -35.15
N LEU A 19 52.67 -19.98 -34.36
CA LEU A 19 52.57 -19.80 -32.91
C LEU A 19 52.22 -18.34 -32.54
N ILE A 20 52.82 -17.36 -33.23
CA ILE A 20 52.51 -15.94 -33.03
C ILE A 20 51.04 -15.65 -33.36
N THR A 21 50.53 -16.15 -34.49
CA THR A 21 49.13 -15.91 -34.88
C THR A 21 48.14 -16.54 -33.89
N ILE A 22 48.41 -17.76 -33.42
CA ILE A 22 47.61 -18.42 -32.37
C ILE A 22 47.64 -17.61 -31.06
N TYR A 23 48.80 -17.07 -30.68
CA TYR A 23 48.94 -16.25 -29.47
C TYR A 23 48.11 -14.97 -29.57
N ILE A 24 48.18 -14.24 -30.69
CA ILE A 24 47.41 -13.01 -30.92
C ILE A 24 45.90 -13.28 -30.87
N ILE A 25 45.44 -14.36 -31.50
CA ILE A 25 44.01 -14.73 -31.48
C ILE A 25 43.54 -15.06 -30.07
N LYS A 26 44.36 -15.75 -29.26
CA LYS A 26 44.04 -16.05 -27.86
C LYS A 26 43.96 -14.79 -27.01
N ASP A 27 44.92 -13.87 -27.14
CA ASP A 27 44.91 -12.60 -26.39
C ASP A 27 43.69 -11.75 -26.76
N PHE A 28 43.36 -11.67 -28.05
CA PHE A 28 42.19 -10.92 -28.51
C PHE A 28 40.88 -11.46 -27.92
N LYS A 29 40.67 -12.78 -27.99
CA LYS A 29 39.47 -13.42 -27.41
C LYS A 29 39.39 -13.25 -25.89
N TYR A 30 40.52 -13.30 -25.20
CA TYR A 30 40.57 -13.10 -23.76
C TYR A 30 40.17 -11.66 -23.37
N ARG A 31 40.70 -10.67 -24.09
CA ARG A 31 40.34 -9.25 -23.88
C ARG A 31 38.87 -8.97 -24.17
N GLU A 32 38.32 -9.56 -25.22
CA GLU A 32 36.91 -9.40 -25.58
C GLU A 32 35.98 -9.97 -24.50
N LYS A 33 36.26 -11.19 -24.03
CA LYS A 33 35.49 -11.81 -22.94
C LYS A 33 35.53 -10.99 -21.65
N ASN A 34 36.70 -10.45 -21.29
CA ASN A 34 36.83 -9.60 -20.11
C ASN A 34 36.08 -8.28 -20.27
N ARG A 35 36.08 -7.68 -21.47
CA ARG A 35 35.29 -6.48 -21.75
C ARG A 35 33.80 -6.74 -21.58
N GLU A 36 33.27 -7.82 -22.16
CA GLU A 36 31.86 -8.17 -21.99
C GLU A 36 31.45 -8.36 -20.53
N GLN A 37 32.29 -9.01 -19.73
CA GLN A 37 32.04 -9.19 -18.30
C GLN A 37 31.98 -7.85 -17.56
N ILE A 38 32.90 -6.93 -17.85
CA ILE A 38 32.90 -5.59 -17.26
C ILE A 38 31.64 -4.81 -17.66
N TYR A 39 31.23 -4.88 -18.93
CA TYR A 39 30.00 -4.22 -19.39
C TYR A 39 28.74 -4.79 -18.71
N ARG A 40 28.63 -6.12 -18.62
CA ARG A 40 27.52 -6.77 -17.91
C ARG A 40 27.48 -6.35 -16.45
N GLN A 41 28.62 -6.41 -15.76
CA GLN A 41 28.72 -6.02 -14.35
C GLN A 41 28.33 -4.54 -14.15
N LYS A 42 28.83 -3.64 -15.01
CA LYS A 42 28.48 -2.21 -14.96
C LYS A 42 26.98 -1.97 -15.20
N SER A 43 26.38 -2.71 -16.12
CA SER A 43 24.94 -2.61 -16.41
C SER A 43 24.08 -3.11 -15.25
N GLU A 44 24.50 -4.19 -14.57
CA GLU A 44 23.80 -4.72 -13.40
C GLU A 44 23.88 -3.78 -12.20
N TYR A 45 25.05 -3.16 -11.97
CA TYR A 45 25.21 -2.15 -10.93
C TYR A 45 24.31 -0.94 -11.18
N SER A 46 24.30 -0.40 -12.40
CA SER A 46 23.46 0.74 -12.75
C SER A 46 21.96 0.41 -12.64
N TYR A 47 21.55 -0.79 -13.06
CA TYR A 47 20.17 -1.24 -12.89
C TYR A 47 19.76 -1.34 -11.41
N ARG A 48 20.62 -1.90 -10.55
CA ARG A 48 20.38 -2.00 -9.11
C ARG A 48 20.31 -0.64 -8.44
N GLU A 49 21.18 0.29 -8.82
CA GLU A 49 21.20 1.66 -8.29
C GLU A 49 19.92 2.41 -8.64
N ASN A 50 19.47 2.31 -9.89
CA ASN A 50 18.20 2.91 -10.32
C ASN A 50 16.99 2.34 -9.57
N LYS A 51 16.94 1.01 -9.38
CA LYS A 51 15.87 0.37 -8.58
C LYS A 51 15.89 0.80 -7.11
N MET A 52 17.07 0.97 -6.53
CA MET A 52 17.22 1.45 -5.16
C MET A 52 16.70 2.88 -5.01
N ALA A 53 16.99 3.75 -6.00
CA ALA A 53 16.49 5.12 -6.02
C ALA A 53 14.95 5.15 -6.15
N GLU A 54 14.39 4.36 -7.06
CA GLU A 54 12.93 4.23 -7.22
C GLU A 54 12.25 3.73 -5.94
N ASN A 55 12.81 2.70 -5.29
CA ASN A 55 12.31 2.19 -4.02
C ASN A 55 12.33 3.25 -2.90
N ARG A 56 13.34 4.13 -2.86
CA ARG A 56 13.38 5.23 -1.88
C ARG A 56 12.24 6.21 -2.08
N ILE A 57 11.96 6.59 -3.33
CA ILE A 57 10.85 7.49 -3.68
C ILE A 57 9.52 6.84 -3.27
N LEU A 58 9.35 5.54 -3.55
CA LEU A 58 8.14 4.80 -3.15
C LEU A 58 7.98 4.75 -1.62
N LEU A 59 9.05 4.52 -0.87
CA LEU A 59 9.03 4.53 0.60
C LEU A 59 8.66 5.90 1.16
N GLU A 60 9.17 6.99 0.57
CA GLU A 60 8.75 8.35 0.94
C GLU A 60 7.27 8.58 0.67
N ARG A 61 6.76 8.09 -0.48
CA ARG A 61 5.34 8.21 -0.81
C ARG A 61 4.45 7.40 0.13
N ILE A 62 4.88 6.21 0.55
CA ILE A 62 4.17 5.41 1.55
C ILE A 62 4.10 6.18 2.88
N LYS A 63 5.21 6.76 3.35
CA LYS A 63 5.22 7.56 4.58
C LYS A 63 4.27 8.76 4.49
N GLN A 64 4.26 9.46 3.36
CA GLN A 64 3.31 10.57 3.14
C GLN A 64 1.86 10.11 3.26
N LEU A 65 1.51 8.99 2.61
CA LEU A 65 0.16 8.42 2.70
C LEU A 65 -0.20 7.97 4.13
N GLU A 66 0.75 7.41 4.88
CA GLU A 66 0.53 7.08 6.30
C GLU A 66 0.21 8.33 7.12
N TYR A 67 0.93 9.44 6.90
CA TYR A 67 0.63 10.72 7.55
C TYR A 67 -0.75 11.26 7.15
N GLU A 68 -1.08 11.24 5.86
CA GLU A 68 -2.41 11.66 5.36
C GLU A 68 -3.53 10.81 5.98
N ILE A 69 -3.34 9.49 6.11
CA ILE A 69 -4.32 8.60 6.77
C ILE A 69 -4.46 8.96 8.26
N ILE A 70 -3.36 9.20 8.97
CA ILE A 70 -3.39 9.60 10.38
C ILE A 70 -4.12 10.95 10.54
N GLU A 71 -3.85 11.89 9.65
CA GLU A 71 -4.51 13.21 9.64
C GLU A 71 -6.00 13.09 9.33
N LEU A 72 -6.38 12.31 8.32
CA LEU A 72 -7.78 12.03 7.99
C LEU A 72 -8.51 11.35 9.15
N LYS A 73 -7.86 10.39 9.83
CA LYS A 73 -8.42 9.78 11.04
C LYS A 73 -8.66 10.82 12.12
N ARG A 74 -7.68 11.70 12.39
CA ARG A 74 -7.82 12.79 13.37
C ARG A 74 -8.93 13.77 12.99
N ASN A 75 -9.02 14.16 11.72
CA ASN A 75 -10.02 15.08 11.22
C ASN A 75 -11.42 14.46 11.31
N ASN A 76 -11.57 13.18 10.93
CA ASN A 76 -12.82 12.46 11.14
C ASN A 76 -13.17 12.33 12.63
N SER A 77 -12.22 12.00 13.50
CA SER A 77 -12.47 11.96 14.95
C SER A 77 -12.88 13.32 15.52
N ARG A 78 -12.35 14.43 14.98
CA ARG A 78 -12.74 15.80 15.35
C ARG A 78 -14.14 16.14 14.84
N VAL A 79 -14.47 15.83 13.58
CA VAL A 79 -15.83 16.01 13.05
C VAL A 79 -16.83 15.15 13.82
N ILE A 80 -16.46 13.93 14.20
CA ILE A 80 -17.26 13.06 15.05
C ILE A 80 -17.43 13.69 16.44
N LYS A 81 -16.36 14.20 17.06
CA LYS A 81 -16.40 14.89 18.36
C LYS A 81 -17.18 16.21 18.32
N GLU A 82 -17.04 17.04 17.30
CA GLU A 82 -17.81 18.29 17.12
C GLU A 82 -19.30 18.03 16.87
N ASN A 83 -19.65 16.88 16.27
CA ASN A 83 -21.04 16.42 16.17
C ASN A 83 -21.53 15.65 17.42
N LEU A 84 -20.65 15.34 18.38
CA LEU A 84 -20.95 14.65 19.65
C LEU A 84 -20.87 15.59 20.86
N SER A 85 -20.21 16.75 20.72
CA SER A 85 -19.91 17.69 21.81
C SER A 85 -21.11 18.47 22.32
N ASP A 86 -22.28 18.33 21.67
CA ASP A 86 -23.50 18.91 22.20
C ASP A 86 -24.24 18.01 23.20
N GLU A 87 -23.79 16.77 23.48
CA GLU A 87 -24.55 16.00 24.50
C GLU A 87 -23.84 14.99 25.40
N ILE A 88 -22.69 14.35 25.08
CA ILE A 88 -22.25 13.23 25.94
C ILE A 88 -20.72 13.06 25.97
N LEU A 89 -20.05 13.57 27.01
CA LEU A 89 -18.74 13.09 27.44
C LEU A 89 -18.60 13.13 28.97
N SER A 90 -19.07 12.05 29.61
CA SER A 90 -18.49 11.53 30.84
C SER A 90 -18.52 10.00 30.73
N ASP A 91 -17.45 9.35 31.21
CA ASP A 91 -17.16 7.90 31.17
C ASP A 91 -16.58 7.34 29.86
N GLU A 92 -15.29 7.61 29.65
CA GLU A 92 -14.41 6.65 28.98
C GLU A 92 -13.87 5.66 30.04
N MET A 93 -14.46 4.46 30.09
CA MET A 93 -13.87 3.25 30.65
C MET A 93 -13.92 2.16 29.58
N ASP A 94 -12.83 1.38 29.47
CA ASP A 94 -12.57 0.32 28.50
C ASP A 94 -13.82 -0.44 28.02
N MET A 95 -14.38 -0.02 26.88
CA MET A 95 -15.47 -0.73 26.22
C MET A 95 -14.94 -1.61 25.10
N ASP A 96 -15.25 -2.89 25.22
CA ASP A 96 -15.01 -3.94 24.23
C ASP A 96 -15.54 -3.51 22.84
N GLU A 97 -14.87 -3.87 21.74
CA GLU A 97 -15.23 -3.41 20.38
C GLU A 97 -16.70 -3.73 20.02
N ASN A 98 -17.25 -4.78 20.61
CA ASN A 98 -18.65 -5.16 20.48
C ASN A 98 -19.62 -4.22 21.21
N GLU A 99 -19.20 -3.65 22.34
CA GLU A 99 -19.99 -2.71 23.13
C GLU A 99 -20.07 -1.35 22.44
N PHE A 100 -18.95 -0.86 21.89
CA PHE A 100 -18.93 0.36 21.07
C PHE A 100 -19.82 0.23 19.83
N LYS A 101 -19.77 -0.91 19.13
CA LYS A 101 -20.63 -1.16 17.96
C LYS A 101 -22.12 -1.17 18.34
N ASN A 102 -22.46 -1.75 19.48
CA ASN A 102 -23.84 -1.79 19.97
C ASN A 102 -24.33 -0.39 20.37
N ILE A 103 -23.51 0.41 21.04
CA ILE A 103 -23.82 1.82 21.38
C ILE A 103 -24.00 2.65 20.13
N LEU A 104 -23.12 2.50 19.14
CA LEU A 104 -23.23 3.22 17.87
C LEU A 104 -24.52 2.84 17.12
N ASN A 105 -24.85 1.55 17.06
CA ASN A 105 -26.09 1.08 16.43
C ASN A 105 -27.33 1.59 17.17
N TYR A 106 -27.31 1.61 18.50
CA TYR A 106 -28.38 2.14 19.34
C TYR A 106 -28.57 3.65 19.13
N LYS A 107 -27.47 4.41 19.05
CA LYS A 107 -27.51 5.84 18.75
C LYS A 107 -28.08 6.11 17.35
N ILE A 108 -27.60 5.40 16.34
CA ILE A 108 -28.12 5.51 14.96
C ILE A 108 -29.61 5.15 14.91
N PHE A 109 -30.04 4.14 15.67
CA PHE A 109 -31.45 3.76 15.78
C PHE A 109 -32.30 4.88 16.40
N LYS A 110 -31.84 5.50 17.49
CA LYS A 110 -32.52 6.65 18.11
C LYS A 110 -32.60 7.83 17.15
N ASP A 111 -31.50 8.19 16.51
CA ASP A 111 -31.44 9.35 15.61
C ASP A 111 -32.39 9.19 14.42
N LYS A 112 -32.44 8.00 13.80
CA LYS A 112 -33.36 7.70 12.69
C LYS A 112 -34.83 7.74 13.08
N ASN A 113 -35.13 7.54 14.35
CA ASN A 113 -36.50 7.46 14.87
C ASN A 113 -36.84 8.59 15.84
N LYS A 114 -36.02 9.66 15.85
CA LYS A 114 -36.17 10.77 16.78
C LYS A 114 -37.55 11.40 16.74
N ASP A 115 -38.13 11.56 15.56
CA ASP A 115 -39.47 12.14 15.39
C ASP A 115 -40.58 11.31 16.09
N ILE A 116 -40.44 9.98 16.09
CA ILE A 116 -41.37 9.08 16.80
C ILE A 116 -41.20 9.23 18.31
N LEU A 117 -39.94 9.29 18.77
CA LEU A 117 -39.61 9.39 20.20
C LEU A 117 -40.02 10.74 20.79
N ASP A 118 -39.70 11.84 20.09
CA ASP A 118 -40.05 13.19 20.53
C ASP A 118 -41.56 13.38 20.68
N LEU A 119 -42.36 12.80 19.77
CA LEU A 119 -43.82 12.84 19.88
C LEU A 119 -44.34 11.91 20.98
N TYR A 120 -43.72 10.75 21.17
CA TYR A 120 -44.11 9.84 22.24
C TYR A 120 -43.79 10.42 23.63
N ASP A 121 -42.63 11.05 23.80
CA ASP A 121 -42.22 11.71 25.04
C ASP A 121 -43.08 12.95 25.36
N LYS A 122 -43.62 13.61 24.33
CA LYS A 122 -44.66 14.66 24.48
C LYS A 122 -46.05 14.10 24.86
N GLY A 123 -46.19 12.78 24.99
CA GLY A 123 -47.43 12.13 25.44
C GLY A 123 -48.45 11.88 24.34
N PHE A 124 -48.08 11.97 23.06
CA PHE A 124 -49.00 11.64 21.97
C PHE A 124 -49.27 10.13 21.90
N PRO A 125 -50.51 9.70 21.62
CA PRO A 125 -50.84 8.29 21.46
C PRO A 125 -50.26 7.74 20.15
N LYS A 126 -49.88 6.45 20.15
CA LYS A 126 -49.14 5.79 19.05
C LYS A 126 -49.86 5.91 17.70
N GLU A 127 -51.19 5.84 17.71
CA GLU A 127 -52.04 5.98 16.52
C GLU A 127 -51.97 7.38 15.92
N SER A 128 -51.85 8.41 16.76
CA SER A 128 -51.71 9.80 16.31
C SER A 128 -50.32 10.06 15.76
N ILE A 129 -49.28 9.49 16.38
CA ILE A 129 -47.90 9.55 15.87
C ILE A 129 -47.80 8.90 14.49
N ALA A 130 -48.36 7.71 14.34
CA ALA A 130 -48.37 6.97 13.08
C ALA A 130 -49.03 7.77 11.95
N LYS A 131 -50.18 8.42 12.23
CA LYS A 131 -50.87 9.30 11.29
C LYS A 131 -50.05 10.55 10.96
N ASN A 132 -49.48 11.21 11.96
CA ASN A 132 -48.72 12.45 11.78
C ASN A 132 -47.42 12.25 10.98
N LEU A 133 -46.75 11.11 11.15
CA LEU A 133 -45.49 10.80 10.48
C LEU A 133 -45.67 9.92 9.23
N ASN A 134 -46.92 9.61 8.86
CA ASN A 134 -47.26 8.71 7.76
C ASN A 134 -46.52 7.35 7.86
N ARG A 135 -46.48 6.78 9.07
CA ARG A 135 -45.86 5.49 9.38
C ARG A 135 -46.92 4.48 9.80
N SER A 136 -46.55 3.20 9.79
CA SER A 136 -47.46 2.17 10.32
C SER A 136 -47.51 2.21 11.84
N ILE A 137 -48.67 1.90 12.44
CA ILE A 137 -48.80 1.82 13.92
C ILE A 137 -47.82 0.78 14.48
N ARG A 138 -47.60 -0.34 13.78
CA ARG A 138 -46.63 -1.38 14.18
C ARG A 138 -45.20 -0.89 14.18
N GLU A 139 -44.82 -0.04 13.23
CA GLU A 139 -43.49 0.57 13.17
C GLU A 139 -43.26 1.50 14.38
N VAL A 140 -44.25 2.32 14.71
CA VAL A 140 -44.23 3.18 15.91
C VAL A 140 -44.13 2.34 17.19
N GLU A 141 -44.91 1.26 17.29
CA GLU A 141 -44.84 0.33 18.43
C GLU A 141 -43.47 -0.33 18.57
N MET A 142 -42.93 -0.85 17.46
CA MET A 142 -41.63 -1.50 17.43
C MET A 142 -40.53 -0.55 17.90
N VAL A 143 -40.55 0.70 17.42
CA VAL A 143 -39.56 1.71 17.82
C VAL A 143 -39.61 2.01 19.31
N ILE A 144 -40.81 2.23 19.85
CA ILE A 144 -40.99 2.53 21.28
C ILE A 144 -40.54 1.34 22.15
N ASN A 145 -40.88 0.11 21.75
CA ASN A 145 -40.55 -1.11 22.49
C ASN A 145 -39.07 -1.53 22.40
N LEU A 146 -38.30 -0.99 21.44
CA LEU A 146 -36.86 -1.29 21.32
C LEU A 146 -35.99 -0.35 22.15
N ILE A 147 -36.56 0.76 22.64
CA ILE A 147 -35.84 1.77 23.42
C ILE A 147 -36.15 1.66 24.92
N ARG A 148 -37.33 1.15 25.29
CA ARG A 148 -37.73 0.82 26.66
C ARG A 148 -37.80 -0.67 26.86
#